data_AF-A0A6C0CHC5-F1
#
_entry.id   AF-A0A6C0CHC5-F1
#
_cell.length_a   1.000
_cell.length_b   1.000
_cell.length_c   1.000
_cell.angle_alpha   90.00
_cell.angle_beta   90.00
_cell.angle_gamma   90.00
#
_symmetry.space_group_name_H-M   'P 1'
#
loop_
_entity.id
_entity.type
_entity.pdbx_description
1 polymer ?
#
loop_
_entity_poly.entity_id
_entity_poly.type
_entity_poly.pdbx_seq_one_letter_code
_entity_poly.pdbx_strand_id
1 'polypeptide(L)'
;MLFVAWVYDQVFHCCRRVEKLLFKEEDENVIPLSKLPWLWLGFVDDEGNILDYTNIIKIVNIPNVHVTSTFLTNVADLDVIGKWQYMDQTLQIQDFPSEGFVINYVADEPANQEKTD
;
A
#
# COMPACT_ATOMS: atom_id res chain seq x y z
N MET A 1 18.73 -43.89 -3.40
CA MET A 1 18.11 -42.91 -4.33
C MET A 1 16.95 -42.12 -3.70
N LEU A 2 16.14 -42.68 -2.79
CA LEU A 2 15.05 -41.96 -2.10
C LEU A 2 15.51 -40.75 -1.26
N PHE A 3 16.67 -40.83 -0.61
CA PHE A 3 17.21 -39.74 0.22
C PHE A 3 17.56 -38.48 -0.58
N VAL A 4 18.08 -38.66 -1.81
CA VAL A 4 18.47 -37.55 -2.68
C VAL A 4 17.24 -36.80 -3.18
N ALA A 5 16.17 -37.52 -3.54
CA ALA A 5 14.90 -36.93 -3.95
C ALA A 5 14.25 -36.15 -2.80
N TRP A 6 14.31 -36.65 -1.57
CA TRP A 6 13.73 -35.98 -0.40
C TRP A 6 14.47 -34.68 -0.05
N VAL A 7 15.80 -34.69 -0.10
CA VAL A 7 16.60 -33.47 0.11
C VAL A 7 16.32 -32.43 -0.97
N TYR A 8 16.19 -32.87 -2.23
CA TYR A 8 15.87 -31.96 -3.34
C TYR A 8 14.50 -31.29 -3.17
N ASP A 9 13.51 -32.06 -2.71
CA ASP A 9 12.16 -31.55 -2.44
C ASP A 9 12.15 -30.50 -1.31
N GLN A 10 12.86 -30.77 -0.22
CA GLN A 10 13.01 -29.81 0.89
C GLN A 10 13.73 -28.53 0.46
N VAL A 11 14.82 -28.66 -0.31
CA VAL A 11 15.56 -27.50 -0.83
C VAL A 11 14.71 -26.70 -1.80
N PHE A 12 13.98 -27.35 -2.71
CA PHE A 12 13.08 -26.69 -3.65
C PHE A 12 11.98 -25.90 -2.94
N HIS A 13 11.37 -26.48 -1.90
CA HIS A 13 10.35 -25.79 -1.10
C HIS A 13 10.91 -24.62 -0.29
N CYS A 14 12.13 -24.76 0.27
CA CYS A 14 12.82 -23.66 0.93
C CYS A 14 13.18 -22.54 -0.04
N CYS A 15 13.81 -22.85 -1.17
CA CYS A 15 14.15 -21.89 -2.21
C CYS A 15 12.90 -21.15 -2.71
N ARG A 16 11.80 -21.87 -2.97
CA ARG A 16 10.54 -21.27 -3.43
C ARG A 16 9.87 -20.38 -2.38
N ARG A 17 10.00 -20.70 -1.08
CA ARG A 17 9.54 -19.82 0.01
C ARG A 17 10.40 -18.57 0.13
N VAL A 18 11.72 -18.73 0.01
CA VAL A 18 12.66 -17.61 0.03
C VAL A 18 12.41 -16.71 -1.17
N GLU A 19 12.21 -17.28 -2.36
CA GLU A 19 11.91 -16.52 -3.58
C GLU A 19 10.61 -15.71 -3.44
N LYS A 20 9.54 -16.29 -2.87
CA LYS A 20 8.30 -15.56 -2.55
C LYS A 20 8.47 -14.44 -1.51
N LEU A 21 9.45 -14.56 -0.62
CA LEU A 21 9.74 -13.55 0.40
C LEU A 21 10.67 -12.45 -0.12
N LEU A 22 11.67 -12.83 -0.93
CA LEU A 22 12.70 -11.93 -1.44
C LEU A 22 12.25 -11.18 -2.71
N PHE A 23 11.43 -11.83 -3.54
CA PHE A 23 10.88 -11.29 -4.79
C PHE A 23 9.37 -11.15 -4.71
N LYS A 24 8.83 -10.76 -3.55
CA LYS A 24 7.45 -10.30 -3.48
C LYS A 24 7.40 -9.03 -4.32
N GLU A 25 7.04 -9.18 -5.60
CA GLU A 25 6.83 -8.09 -6.53
C GLU A 25 5.96 -7.04 -5.81
N GLU A 26 6.53 -5.86 -5.61
CA GLU A 26 5.71 -4.70 -5.28
C GLU A 26 4.78 -4.55 -6.48
N ASP A 27 3.47 -4.68 -6.26
CA ASP A 27 2.48 -4.49 -7.30
C ASP A 27 2.81 -3.18 -8.03
N GLU A 28 3.26 -3.28 -9.29
CA GLU A 28 3.64 -2.11 -10.12
C GLU A 28 2.46 -1.15 -10.30
N ASN A 29 1.25 -1.64 -10.02
CA ASN A 29 0.01 -0.88 -10.04
C ASN A 29 -0.31 -0.17 -8.72
N VAL A 30 0.56 -0.13 -7.71
CA VAL A 30 0.33 0.60 -6.46
C VAL A 30 0.99 1.97 -6.53
N ILE A 31 0.24 3.01 -6.16
CA ILE A 31 0.76 4.38 -6.08
C ILE A 31 1.80 4.45 -4.95
N PRO A 32 3.03 4.93 -5.21
CA PRO A 32 4.03 5.05 -4.17
C PRO A 32 3.59 6.08 -3.12
N LEU A 33 3.90 5.81 -1.84
CA LEU A 33 3.53 6.68 -0.71
C LEU A 33 4.00 8.13 -0.89
N SER A 34 5.11 8.35 -1.59
CA SER A 34 5.66 9.68 -1.90
C SER A 34 4.76 10.53 -2.80
N LYS A 35 3.80 9.93 -3.50
CA LYS A 35 2.84 10.60 -4.38
C LYS A 35 1.47 10.79 -3.73
N LEU A 36 1.28 10.27 -2.52
CA LEU A 36 0.06 10.49 -1.73
C LEU A 36 0.12 11.86 -1.04
N PRO A 37 -1.03 12.48 -0.76
CA PRO A 37 -1.08 13.77 -0.07
C PRO A 37 -0.71 13.66 1.42
N TRP A 38 -0.57 12.45 1.96
CA TRP A 38 -0.18 12.17 3.33
C TRP A 38 1.14 11.37 3.41
N LEU A 39 1.95 11.69 4.42
CA LEU A 39 3.12 10.92 4.84
C LEU A 39 2.76 9.84 5.85
N TRP A 40 1.71 10.08 6.63
CA TRP A 40 1.17 9.14 7.61
C TRP A 40 -0.35 9.20 7.57
N LEU A 41 -0.98 8.05 7.74
CA LEU A 41 -2.42 7.91 7.81
C LEU A 41 -2.77 7.01 8.99
N GLY A 42 -3.63 7.51 9.86
CA GLY A 42 -4.09 6.74 11.00
C GLY A 42 -5.57 6.92 11.30
N PHE A 43 -6.09 5.97 12.06
CA PHE A 43 -7.45 5.95 12.53
C PHE A 43 -7.46 6.09 14.04
N VAL A 44 -8.23 7.05 14.54
CA VAL A 44 -8.46 7.27 15.97
C VAL A 44 -9.81 6.68 16.32
N ASP A 45 -9.83 5.65 17.17
CA ASP A 45 -11.07 5.07 17.66
C ASP A 45 -11.76 5.97 18.71
N ASP A 46 -12.93 5.53 19.17
CA ASP A 46 -13.72 6.20 20.21
C ASP A 46 -13.07 6.15 21.60
N GLU A 47 -12.11 5.25 21.82
CA GLU A 47 -11.29 5.15 23.04
C GLU A 47 -10.06 6.06 23.00
N GLY A 48 -9.76 6.66 21.84
CA GLY A 48 -8.60 7.53 21.61
C GLY A 48 -7.32 6.78 21.23
N ASN A 49 -7.40 5.49 20.91
CA ASN A 49 -6.29 4.72 20.38
C ASN A 49 -6.03 5.11 18.93
N ILE A 50 -4.76 5.31 18.59
CA ILE A 50 -4.33 5.64 17.23
C ILE A 50 -3.77 4.37 16.57
N LEU A 51 -4.40 3.97 15.48
CA LEU A 51 -4.00 2.84 14.65
C LEU A 51 -3.33 3.34 13.36
N ASP A 52 -2.13 2.87 13.06
CA ASP A 52 -1.39 3.24 11.84
C ASP A 52 -1.83 2.38 10.65
N TYR A 53 -2.31 3.05 9.60
CA TYR A 53 -2.75 2.44 8.35
C TYR A 53 -1.93 2.86 7.13
N THR A 54 -0.84 3.60 7.33
CA THR A 54 -0.01 4.18 6.27
C THR A 54 0.46 3.13 5.25
N ASN A 55 0.90 1.97 5.73
CA ASN A 55 1.44 0.90 4.87
C ASN A 55 0.39 -0.15 4.47
N ILE A 56 -0.77 -0.14 5.14
CA ILE A 56 -1.86 -1.09 4.92
C ILE A 56 -2.72 -0.59 3.75
N ILE A 57 -3.01 0.71 3.74
CA ILE A 57 -3.84 1.33 2.71
C ILE A 57 -2.97 1.62 1.49
N LYS A 58 -2.96 0.64 0.59
CA LYS A 58 -2.35 0.76 -0.74
C LYS A 58 -3.40 1.16 -1.74
N ILE A 59 -3.16 2.26 -2.43
CA ILE A 59 -4.08 2.76 -3.45
C ILE A 59 -3.59 2.26 -4.80
N VAL A 60 -4.48 1.57 -5.51
CA VAL A 60 -4.22 1.13 -6.88
C VAL A 60 -4.17 2.34 -7.79
N ASN A 61 -3.25 2.32 -8.74
CA ASN A 61 -3.02 3.30 -9.79
C ASN A 61 -4.22 3.33 -10.75
N ILE A 62 -5.28 3.98 -10.31
CA ILE A 62 -6.47 4.25 -11.08
C ILE A 62 -6.57 5.78 -11.20
N PRO A 63 -6.79 6.33 -12.39
CA PRO A 63 -6.95 7.78 -12.56
C PRO A 63 -8.21 8.27 -11.85
N ASN A 64 -8.14 9.45 -11.23
CA ASN A 64 -9.24 10.10 -10.49
C ASN A 64 -9.82 9.25 -9.34
N VAL A 65 -8.99 8.57 -8.55
CA VAL A 65 -9.49 7.93 -7.33
C VAL A 65 -9.85 8.97 -6.30
N HIS A 66 -11.11 8.93 -5.85
CA HIS A 66 -11.59 9.80 -4.79
C HIS A 66 -11.54 9.08 -3.44
N VAL A 67 -10.55 9.44 -2.63
CA VAL A 67 -10.32 8.87 -1.31
C VAL A 67 -11.09 9.66 -0.28
N THR A 68 -12.19 9.09 0.19
CA THR A 68 -13.02 9.64 1.28
C THR A 68 -12.77 8.85 2.57
N SER A 69 -13.19 9.40 3.70
CA SER A 69 -13.13 8.68 4.98
C SER A 69 -13.88 7.35 4.94
N THR A 70 -15.02 7.30 4.24
CA THR A 70 -15.79 6.07 4.03
C THR A 70 -15.05 5.05 3.18
N PHE A 71 -14.33 5.50 2.14
CA PHE A 71 -13.45 4.63 1.36
C PHE A 71 -12.37 4.01 2.25
N LEU A 72 -11.71 4.80 3.10
CA LEU A 72 -10.67 4.30 4.01
C LEU A 72 -11.22 3.29 5.01
N THR A 73 -12.39 3.57 5.62
CA THR A 73 -13.07 2.64 6.53
C THR A 73 -13.42 1.32 5.84
N ASN A 74 -13.92 1.36 4.60
CA ASN A 74 -14.22 0.16 3.83
C ASN A 74 -12.98 -0.66 3.46
N VAL A 75 -11.87 0.01 3.11
CA VAL A 75 -10.60 -0.67 2.77
C VAL A 75 -9.94 -1.28 4.01
N ALA A 76 -10.06 -0.61 5.15
CA ALA A 76 -9.53 -1.09 6.42
C ALA A 76 -10.42 -2.13 7.11
N ASP A 77 -11.61 -2.43 6.56
CA ASP A 77 -12.61 -3.34 7.12
C ASP A 77 -12.93 -3.01 8.60
N LEU A 78 -13.12 -1.71 8.87
CA LEU A 78 -13.38 -1.20 10.21
C LEU A 78 -14.89 -1.02 10.44
N ASP A 79 -15.43 -1.79 11.39
CA ASP A 79 -16.80 -1.63 11.91
C ASP A 79 -16.90 -0.63 13.08
N VAL A 80 -15.79 0.04 13.41
CA VAL A 80 -15.67 0.89 14.60
C VAL A 80 -15.92 2.36 14.25
N ILE A 81 -16.57 3.09 15.17
CA ILE A 81 -16.77 4.53 15.04
C ILE A 81 -15.47 5.24 15.42
N GLY A 82 -14.96 6.09 14.54
CA GLY A 82 -13.74 6.83 14.79
C GLY A 82 -13.50 7.91 13.75
N LYS A 83 -12.32 8.52 13.79
CA LYS A 83 -11.92 9.58 12.88
C LYS A 83 -10.61 9.25 12.21
N TRP A 84 -10.55 9.52 10.91
CA TRP A 84 -9.31 9.45 10.17
C TRP A 84 -8.50 10.72 10.42
N GLN A 85 -7.21 10.53 10.64
CA GLN A 85 -6.22 11.60 10.72
C GLN A 85 -5.09 11.29 9.76
N TYR A 86 -4.47 12.35 9.26
CA TYR A 86 -3.32 12.23 8.39
C TYR A 86 -2.28 13.28 8.73
N MET A 87 -1.04 12.97 8.40
CA MET A 87 0.06 13.92 8.48
C MET A 87 0.49 14.28 7.06
N ASP A 88 0.50 15.57 6.75
CA ASP A 88 0.94 16.09 5.46
C ASP A 88 2.45 16.37 5.45
N GLN A 89 2.93 16.98 4.36
CA GLN A 89 4.33 17.41 4.21
C GLN A 89 4.74 18.52 5.20
N THR A 90 3.77 19.18 5.85
CA THR A 90 4.06 20.16 6.90
C THR A 90 4.35 19.51 8.25
N LEU A 91 4.29 18.17 8.32
CA LEU A 91 4.51 17.37 9.52
C LEU A 91 3.49 17.65 10.63
N GLN A 92 2.32 18.20 10.27
CA GLN A 92 1.22 18.43 11.21
C GLN A 92 0.15 17.36 11.04
N ILE A 93 -0.28 16.78 12.16
CA ILE A 93 -1.41 15.85 12.20
C ILE A 93 -2.70 16.66 12.12
N GLN A 94 -3.50 16.36 11.11
CA GLN A 94 -4.77 17.03 10.84
C GLN A 94 -5.88 15.99 10.66
N ASP A 95 -7.11 16.41 10.91
CA ASP A 95 -8.28 15.58 10.65
C ASP A 95 -8.46 15.39 9.14
N PHE A 96 -8.79 14.17 8.74
CA PHE A 96 -9.00 13.85 7.33
C PHE A 96 -10.22 14.62 6.79
N PRO A 97 -10.09 15.31 5.65
CA PRO A 97 -11.16 16.15 5.13
C PRO A 97 -12.39 15.31 4.78
N SER A 98 -13.57 15.80 5.13
CA SER A 98 -14.84 15.11 4.82
C SER A 98 -15.10 15.04 3.31
N GLU A 99 -14.60 16.02 2.56
CA GLU A 99 -14.65 16.03 1.10
C GLU A 99 -13.73 14.98 0.48
N GLY A 100 -12.72 14.50 1.21
CA GLY A 100 -11.74 13.54 0.72
C GLY A 100 -10.62 14.17 -0.13
N PHE A 101 -9.82 13.31 -0.75
CA PHE A 101 -8.76 13.69 -1.69
C PHE A 101 -8.99 13.06 -3.05
N VAL A 102 -8.79 13.85 -4.11
CA VAL A 102 -8.70 13.31 -5.47
C VAL A 102 -7.23 12.98 -5.75
N ILE A 103 -6.94 11.71 -5.95
CA ILE A 103 -5.60 11.23 -6.30
C ILE A 103 -5.56 11.01 -7.81
N ASN A 104 -4.78 11.86 -8.46
CA ASN A 104 -4.45 11.75 -9.88
C ASN A 104 -3.01 11.32 -10.02
N TYR A 105 -2.80 10.01 -9.95
CA TYR A 105 -1.54 9.41 -10.35
C TYR A 105 -1.66 8.91 -11.77
N VAL A 106 -0.81 9.43 -12.63
CA VAL A 106 -0.50 8.85 -13.94
C VAL A 106 0.87 8.25 -13.72
N ALA A 107 0.99 6.91 -13.80
CA ALA A 107 2.32 6.31 -13.81
C ALA A 107 3.08 6.95 -14.97
N ASP A 108 4.25 7.51 -14.67
CA ASP A 108 5.19 7.91 -15.72
C ASP A 108 5.44 6.63 -16.54
N GLU A 109 4.90 6.55 -17.76
CA GLU A 109 5.22 5.48 -18.68
C GLU A 109 6.75 5.38 -18.72
N PRO A 110 7.35 4.19 -18.60
CA PRO A 110 8.79 4.07 -18.68
C PRO A 110 9.23 4.65 -20.02
N ALA A 111 9.91 5.81 -19.96
CA ALA A 111 10.44 6.48 -21.12
C ALA A 111 11.45 5.55 -21.79
N ASN A 112 11.00 4.93 -22.88
CA ASN A 112 11.81 4.61 -24.05
C ASN A 112 12.94 3.57 -23.85
N GLN A 113 12.70 2.32 -24.31
CA GLN A 113 13.75 1.52 -24.93
C GLN A 113 13.50 1.41 -26.45
N GLU A 114 13.43 2.55 -27.13
CA GLU A 114 13.60 2.64 -28.58
C GLU A 114 14.99 3.24 -28.86
N LYS A 115 15.97 2.35 -29.09
CA LYS A 115 17.01 2.43 -30.14
C LYS A 115 18.20 1.53 -29.80
N THR A 116 18.34 0.45 -30.56
CA THR A 116 19.63 0.19 -31.20
C THR A 116 19.36 -0.52 -32.52
N ASP A 117 19.96 0.04 -33.58
CA ASP A 117 19.91 -0.35 -34.99
C ASP A 117 20.29 -1.82 -35.26
#